data_AF-A0A2X2VQ71-F1
#
_entry.id   AF-A0A2X2VQ71-F1
#
_cell.length_a   1.000
_cell.length_b   1.000
_cell.length_c   1.000
_cell.angle_alpha   90.00
_cell.angle_beta   90.00
_cell.angle_gamma   90.00
#
_symmetry.space_group_name_H-M   'P 1'
#
loop_
_entity.id
_entity.type
_entity.pdbx_description
1 polymer ?
#
loop_
_entity_poly.entity_id
_entity_poly.type
_entity_poly.pdbx_seq_one_letter_code
_entity_poly.pdbx_strand_id
1 'polypeptide(L)'
;MKTVYKFLICILLFLPIKMLFSQQADEKRMKIEVMVNDGKNQIVSVIKSYTISYNKTLVTPDNKSNDVKAFYLSLDFEKQDIPLLRAFIQNKNGLDGQITVTDAYGKLPSRKIEFKSAVMEIMTEQTMGDYNGMYMNLSSNVLTIDGLKIEH
;
A
#
# COMPACT_ATOMS: atom_id res chain seq x y z
N MET A 1 58.13 4.53 -5.40
CA MET A 1 57.07 5.57 -5.47
C MET A 1 56.02 5.34 -6.55
N LYS A 2 56.37 4.99 -7.81
CA LYS A 2 55.39 4.81 -8.90
C LYS A 2 54.34 3.70 -8.67
N THR A 3 54.69 2.63 -7.95
CA THR A 3 53.79 1.49 -7.70
C THR A 3 52.70 1.79 -6.66
N VAL A 4 53.02 2.64 -5.66
CA VAL A 4 52.09 3.06 -4.60
C VAL A 4 50.98 3.96 -5.18
N TYR A 5 51.34 4.87 -6.10
CA TYR A 5 50.38 5.73 -6.79
C TYR A 5 49.39 4.92 -7.66
N LYS A 6 49.85 3.85 -8.33
CA LYS A 6 48.96 2.98 -9.13
C LYS A 6 47.98 2.21 -8.26
N PHE A 7 48.39 1.79 -7.07
CA PHE A 7 47.53 1.08 -6.12
C PHE A 7 46.48 2.02 -5.49
N LEU A 8 46.89 3.25 -5.15
CA LEU A 8 46.00 4.28 -4.61
C LEU A 8 44.92 4.71 -5.63
N ILE A 9 45.29 4.82 -6.91
CA ILE A 9 44.35 5.12 -8.00
C ILE A 9 43.32 4.02 -8.20
N CYS A 10 43.71 2.73 -8.11
CA CYS A 10 42.73 1.63 -8.14
C CYS A 10 41.73 1.73 -6.99
N ILE A 11 42.19 1.98 -5.77
CA ILE A 11 41.30 2.09 -4.60
C ILE A 11 40.29 3.25 -4.78
N LEU A 12 40.75 4.42 -5.26
CA LEU A 12 39.90 5.58 -5.52
C LEU A 12 38.88 5.37 -6.65
N LEU A 13 39.20 4.57 -7.68
CA LEU A 13 38.30 4.28 -8.79
C LEU A 13 37.18 3.28 -8.43
N PHE A 14 37.40 2.38 -7.47
CA PHE A 14 36.41 1.35 -7.09
C PHE A 14 35.59 1.69 -5.82
N LEU A 15 36.02 2.65 -5.01
CA LEU A 15 35.25 3.14 -3.84
C LEU A 15 33.89 3.79 -4.15
N PRO A 16 33.72 4.63 -5.21
CA PRO A 16 32.44 5.32 -5.44
C PRO A 16 31.34 4.40 -5.97
N ILE A 17 31.69 3.23 -6.53
CA ILE A 17 30.72 2.28 -7.10
C ILE A 17 29.78 1.76 -6.01
N LYS A 18 30.30 1.47 -4.80
CA LYS A 18 29.47 0.98 -3.69
C LYS A 18 28.57 2.06 -3.08
N MET A 19 28.94 3.34 -3.16
CA MET A 19 28.11 4.45 -2.69
C MET A 19 26.95 4.76 -3.64
N LEU A 20 27.14 4.59 -4.96
CA LEU A 20 26.07 4.74 -5.95
C LEU A 20 24.99 3.64 -5.80
N PHE A 21 25.38 2.39 -5.53
CA PHE A 21 24.42 1.31 -5.33
C PHE A 21 23.65 1.39 -3.99
N SER A 22 24.22 2.02 -2.95
CA SER A 22 23.49 2.17 -1.68
C SER A 22 22.35 3.18 -1.76
N GLN A 23 22.45 4.20 -2.63
CA GLN A 23 21.39 5.22 -2.77
C GLN A 23 20.15 4.71 -3.51
N GLN A 24 20.30 3.74 -4.40
CA GLN A 24 19.18 3.19 -5.20
C GLN A 24 18.42 2.04 -4.49
N ALA A 25 19.03 1.41 -3.49
CA ALA A 25 18.45 0.23 -2.82
C ALA A 25 17.35 0.56 -1.80
N ASP A 26 17.25 1.82 -1.36
CA ASP A 26 16.27 2.23 -0.34
C ASP A 26 14.87 2.50 -0.92
N GLU A 27 14.75 2.92 -2.19
CA GLU A 27 13.46 3.25 -2.81
C GLU A 27 12.49 2.06 -2.93
N LYS A 28 12.98 0.81 -2.81
CA LYS A 28 12.16 -0.42 -2.88
C LYS A 28 12.19 -1.27 -1.62
N ARG A 29 12.57 -0.68 -0.48
CA ARG A 29 12.67 -1.41 0.79
C ARG A 29 11.34 -1.99 1.26
N MET A 30 10.26 -1.25 1.12
CA MET A 30 8.93 -1.67 1.57
C MET A 30 8.12 -2.19 0.39
N LYS A 31 7.60 -3.41 0.51
CA LYS A 31 6.60 -3.98 -0.39
C LYS A 31 5.23 -3.84 0.27
N ILE A 32 4.28 -3.23 -0.43
CA ILE A 32 2.91 -3.08 0.06
C ILE A 32 1.99 -3.79 -0.93
N GLU A 33 1.22 -4.75 -0.43
CA GLU A 33 0.26 -5.52 -1.21
C GLU A 33 -1.13 -5.36 -0.63
N VAL A 34 -2.09 -5.04 -1.47
CA VAL A 34 -3.52 -5.16 -1.16
C VAL A 34 -4.04 -6.44 -1.77
N MET A 35 -4.81 -7.17 -0.99
CA MET A 35 -5.46 -8.40 -1.40
C MET A 35 -6.94 -8.32 -1.09
N VAL A 36 -7.77 -8.69 -2.05
CA VAL A 36 -9.22 -8.82 -1.87
C VAL A 36 -9.69 -10.19 -2.34
N ASN A 37 -10.81 -10.64 -1.79
CA ASN A 37 -11.48 -11.86 -2.26
C ASN A 37 -12.81 -11.48 -2.92
N ASP A 38 -12.94 -11.74 -4.23
CA ASP A 38 -14.17 -11.46 -4.99
C ASP A 38 -15.22 -12.60 -4.90
N GLY A 39 -14.98 -13.57 -4.00
CA GLY A 39 -15.80 -14.76 -3.79
C GLY A 39 -15.40 -15.96 -4.68
N LYS A 40 -14.65 -15.73 -5.76
CA LYS A 40 -14.15 -16.78 -6.66
C LYS A 40 -12.64 -16.84 -6.70
N ASN A 41 -11.99 -15.68 -6.68
CA ASN A 41 -10.57 -15.48 -6.82
C ASN A 41 -10.03 -14.57 -5.73
N GLN A 42 -8.80 -14.85 -5.33
CA GLN A 42 -8.00 -13.92 -4.56
C GLN A 42 -7.23 -13.02 -5.53
N ILE A 43 -7.47 -11.72 -5.44
CA ILE A 43 -6.80 -10.72 -6.28
C ILE A 43 -5.78 -10.02 -5.40
N VAL A 44 -4.52 -9.99 -5.84
CA VAL A 44 -3.40 -9.35 -5.14
C VAL A 44 -2.81 -8.28 -6.04
N SER A 45 -2.66 -7.08 -5.51
CA SER A 45 -2.11 -5.92 -6.22
C SER A 45 -1.03 -5.25 -5.38
N VAL A 46 0.05 -4.84 -6.03
CA VAL A 46 1.12 -4.06 -5.40
C VAL A 46 0.72 -2.58 -5.45
N ILE A 47 0.81 -1.89 -4.32
CA ILE A 47 0.55 -0.45 -4.18
C ILE A 47 1.80 0.27 -3.71
N LYS A 48 1.93 1.55 -4.07
CA LYS A 48 3.05 2.40 -3.63
C LYS A 48 2.88 2.84 -2.19
N SER A 49 1.66 3.22 -1.83
CA SER A 49 1.33 3.70 -0.50
C SER A 49 -0.15 3.46 -0.19
N TYR A 50 -0.48 3.57 1.10
CA TYR A 50 -1.86 3.60 1.55
C TYR A 50 -2.02 4.60 2.68
N THR A 51 -3.21 5.17 2.81
CA THR A 51 -3.61 6.01 3.95
C THR A 51 -4.86 5.41 4.57
N ILE A 52 -4.95 5.48 5.90
CA ILE A 52 -6.14 5.07 6.66
C ILE A 52 -6.57 6.25 7.52
N SER A 53 -7.86 6.56 7.46
CA SER A 53 -8.52 7.51 8.36
C SER A 53 -9.67 6.83 9.08
N TYR A 54 -9.76 7.06 10.38
CA TYR A 54 -10.88 6.60 11.21
C TYR A 54 -11.59 7.83 11.78
N ASN A 55 -12.88 7.95 11.49
CA ASN A 55 -13.70 9.02 12.05
C ASN A 55 -14.64 8.49 13.13
N LYS A 56 -14.22 8.64 14.39
CA LYS A 56 -14.99 8.22 15.56
C LYS A 56 -16.34 8.94 15.69
N THR A 57 -16.48 10.17 15.19
CA THR A 57 -17.73 10.94 15.38
C THR A 57 -18.88 10.45 14.50
N LEU A 58 -18.60 9.66 13.47
CA LEU A 58 -19.63 8.97 12.68
C LEU A 58 -20.24 7.80 13.47
N VAL A 59 -19.49 7.26 14.42
CA VAL A 59 -19.86 6.13 15.27
C VAL A 59 -20.43 6.66 16.59
N THR A 60 -21.63 7.23 16.54
CA THR A 60 -22.37 7.61 17.76
C THR A 60 -23.40 6.53 18.13
N PRO A 61 -23.72 6.34 19.41
CA PRO A 61 -24.74 5.37 19.86
C PRO A 61 -26.13 5.58 19.25
N ASP A 62 -26.40 6.79 18.77
CA ASP A 62 -27.67 7.17 18.13
C ASP A 62 -27.68 6.85 16.62
N ASN A 63 -26.51 6.67 16.01
CA ASN A 63 -26.34 6.26 14.62
C ASN A 63 -26.15 4.73 14.52
N LYS A 64 -27.11 3.96 15.03
CA LYS A 64 -27.12 2.48 14.94
C LYS A 64 -27.43 1.94 13.53
N SER A 65 -27.18 2.74 12.49
CA SER A 65 -27.22 2.21 11.14
C SER A 65 -25.95 1.40 10.92
N ASN A 66 -26.09 0.10 10.69
CA ASN A 66 -24.98 -0.78 10.31
C ASN A 66 -24.29 -0.37 8.98
N ASP A 67 -24.80 0.67 8.30
CA ASP A 67 -24.27 1.21 7.05
C ASP A 67 -23.28 2.38 7.25
N VAL A 68 -22.99 2.80 8.49
CA VAL A 68 -22.02 3.87 8.72
C VAL A 68 -20.59 3.36 8.48
N LYS A 69 -19.98 3.85 7.40
CA LYS A 69 -18.59 3.53 7.04
C LYS A 69 -17.62 4.51 7.69
N ALA A 70 -17.14 4.15 8.88
CA ALA A 70 -16.28 5.02 9.68
C ALA A 70 -14.79 4.96 9.31
N PHE A 71 -14.39 3.98 8.49
CA PHE A 71 -13.02 3.77 8.07
C PHE A 71 -12.85 4.08 6.59
N TYR A 72 -11.94 4.99 6.28
CA TYR A 72 -11.59 5.37 4.93
C TYR A 72 -10.17 4.92 4.63
N LEU A 73 -9.99 4.26 3.49
CA LEU A 73 -8.69 3.83 3.01
C LEU A 73 -8.44 4.47 1.66
N SER A 74 -7.25 5.02 1.45
CA SER A 74 -6.80 5.49 0.14
C SER A 74 -5.63 4.61 -0.30
N LEU A 75 -5.74 4.02 -1.49
CA LEU A 75 -4.73 3.15 -2.08
C LEU A 75 -4.10 3.88 -3.27
N ASP A 76 -2.78 4.03 -3.28
CA ASP A 76 -2.03 4.69 -4.34
C ASP A 76 -1.23 3.67 -5.15
N PHE A 77 -1.42 3.66 -6.46
CA PHE A 77 -0.87 2.67 -7.37
C PHE A 77 0.22 3.28 -8.27
N GLU A 78 1.14 2.42 -8.70
CA GLU A 78 2.05 2.74 -9.82
C GLU A 78 1.30 2.74 -11.14
N LYS A 79 0.40 1.76 -11.29
CA LYS A 79 -0.52 1.63 -12.42
C LYS A 79 -1.85 1.04 -11.94
N GLN A 80 -2.95 1.41 -12.57
CA GLN A 80 -4.26 0.95 -12.16
C GLN A 80 -4.36 -0.56 -12.35
N ASP A 81 -4.64 -1.27 -11.27
CA ASP A 81 -4.86 -2.71 -11.31
C ASP A 81 -6.30 -2.98 -11.79
N ILE A 82 -6.42 -3.43 -13.05
CA ILE A 82 -7.70 -3.68 -13.71
C ILE A 82 -8.47 -4.84 -13.04
N PRO A 83 -7.85 -5.99 -12.69
CA PRO A 83 -8.52 -7.01 -11.88
C PRO A 83 -9.11 -6.47 -10.57
N LEU A 84 -8.34 -5.71 -9.80
CA LEU A 84 -8.80 -5.15 -8.53
C LEU A 84 -9.96 -4.16 -8.74
N LEU A 85 -9.82 -3.24 -9.70
CA LEU A 85 -10.86 -2.28 -10.07
C LEU A 85 -12.15 -3.01 -10.48
N ARG A 86 -12.04 -4.05 -11.30
CA ARG A 86 -13.17 -4.87 -11.74
C ARG A 86 -13.87 -5.51 -10.55
N ALA A 87 -13.12 -6.05 -9.59
CA ALA A 87 -13.70 -6.68 -8.40
C ALA A 87 -14.55 -5.68 -7.59
N PHE A 88 -14.04 -4.46 -7.36
CA PHE A 88 -14.82 -3.43 -6.65
C PHE A 88 -16.03 -2.92 -7.44
N ILE A 89 -15.93 -2.80 -8.77
CA ILE A 89 -17.07 -2.41 -9.61
C ILE A 89 -18.20 -3.47 -9.58
N GLN A 90 -17.83 -4.74 -9.57
CA GLN A 90 -18.79 -5.85 -9.62
C GLN A 90 -19.44 -6.14 -8.26
N ASN A 91 -18.72 -5.90 -7.16
CA ASN A 91 -19.17 -6.25 -5.81
C ASN A 91 -19.69 -5.03 -5.04
N LYS A 92 -20.96 -4.68 -5.33
CA LYS A 92 -21.64 -3.54 -4.69
C LYS A 92 -21.83 -3.68 -3.17
N ASN A 93 -21.86 -4.91 -2.67
CA ASN A 93 -21.98 -5.21 -1.24
C ASN A 93 -20.65 -5.04 -0.48
N GLY A 94 -19.59 -4.67 -1.20
CA GLY A 94 -18.25 -4.54 -0.68
C GLY A 94 -17.44 -5.82 -0.70
N LEU A 95 -16.14 -5.67 -0.47
CA LEU A 95 -15.16 -6.73 -0.47
C LEU A 95 -14.42 -6.77 0.87
N ASP A 96 -14.13 -7.98 1.32
CA ASP A 96 -13.20 -8.21 2.40
C ASP A 96 -11.78 -8.28 1.81
N GLY A 97 -10.81 -7.76 2.55
CA GLY A 97 -9.44 -7.75 2.11
C GLY A 97 -8.43 -7.42 3.19
N GLN A 98 -7.17 -7.44 2.79
CA GLN A 98 -6.05 -7.08 3.65
C GLN A 98 -5.01 -6.26 2.89
N ILE A 99 -4.32 -5.39 3.62
CA ILE A 99 -3.06 -4.77 3.21
C ILE A 99 -1.96 -5.45 4.01
N THR A 100 -0.91 -5.88 3.32
CA THR A 100 0.30 -6.44 3.91
C THR A 100 1.49 -5.56 3.57
N VAL A 101 2.24 -5.18 4.59
CA VAL A 101 3.46 -4.39 4.46
C VAL A 101 4.63 -5.27 4.87
N THR A 102 5.57 -5.48 3.98
CA THR A 102 6.75 -6.31 4.22
C THR A 102 8.03 -5.51 3.94
N ASP A 103 8.95 -5.50 4.90
CA ASP A 103 10.31 -5.00 4.68
C ASP A 103 11.13 -6.10 4.01
N ALA A 104 11.61 -5.84 2.80
CA ALA A 104 12.39 -6.79 2.02
C ALA A 104 13.68 -7.25 2.73
N TYR A 105 14.19 -6.44 3.67
CA TYR A 105 15.39 -6.76 4.45
C TYR A 105 15.08 -7.34 5.83
N GLY A 106 13.80 -7.52 6.19
CA GLY A 106 13.37 -8.10 7.48
C GLY A 106 13.75 -7.27 8.72
N LYS A 107 14.13 -6.00 8.55
CA LYS A 107 14.54 -5.12 9.66
C LYS A 107 13.36 -4.58 10.44
N LEU A 108 12.20 -4.44 9.79
CA LEU A 108 10.94 -4.06 10.43
C LEU A 108 9.96 -5.24 10.42
N PRO A 109 9.14 -5.39 11.47
CA PRO A 109 8.10 -6.39 11.49
C PRO A 109 7.09 -6.12 10.36
N SER A 110 6.60 -7.19 9.75
CA SER A 110 5.52 -7.06 8.76
C SER A 110 4.25 -6.54 9.42
N ARG A 111 3.51 -5.69 8.71
CA ARG A 111 2.22 -5.17 9.17
C ARG A 111 1.09 -5.83 8.40
N LYS A 112 0.00 -6.12 9.09
CA LYS A 112 -1.23 -6.65 8.48
C LYS A 112 -2.40 -5.77 8.86
N ILE A 113 -3.09 -5.22 7.86
CA ILE A 113 -4.30 -4.45 8.04
C ILE A 113 -5.42 -5.19 7.34
N GLU A 114 -6.50 -5.52 8.03
CA GLU A 114 -7.65 -6.23 7.47
C GLU A 114 -8.86 -5.29 7.47
N PHE A 115 -9.58 -5.25 6.36
CA PHE A 115 -10.80 -4.48 6.21
C PHE A 115 -11.94 -5.39 5.78
N LYS A 116 -13.17 -5.08 6.23
CA LYS A 116 -14.38 -5.82 5.83
C LYS A 116 -15.43 -4.92 5.20
N SER A 117 -16.14 -5.49 4.23
CA SER A 117 -17.21 -4.82 3.49
C SER A 117 -16.76 -3.48 2.89
N ALA A 118 -15.51 -3.44 2.38
CA ALA A 118 -14.96 -2.25 1.75
C ALA A 118 -15.65 -1.99 0.41
N VAL A 119 -16.15 -0.79 0.20
CA VAL A 119 -16.72 -0.35 -1.09
C VAL A 119 -15.83 0.74 -1.66
N MET A 120 -15.65 0.74 -2.97
CA MET A 120 -14.94 1.80 -3.66
C MET A 120 -15.87 3.01 -3.80
N GLU A 121 -15.45 4.13 -3.23
CA GLU A 121 -16.18 5.40 -3.29
C GLU A 121 -15.76 6.21 -4.52
N ILE A 122 -14.45 6.32 -4.72
CA ILE A 122 -13.85 7.18 -5.74
C ILE A 122 -12.64 6.46 -6.33
N MET A 123 -12.53 6.49 -7.65
CA MET A 123 -11.31 6.17 -8.37
C MET A 123 -10.85 7.42 -9.12
N THR A 124 -9.56 7.74 -9.01
CA THR A 124 -8.93 8.85 -9.71
C THR A 124 -7.75 8.32 -10.48
N GLU A 125 -7.71 8.59 -11.78
CA GLU A 125 -6.58 8.31 -12.66
C GLU A 125 -6.12 9.63 -13.29
N GLN A 126 -4.84 9.94 -13.10
CA GLN A 126 -4.21 11.14 -13.63
C GLN A 126 -2.92 10.75 -14.37
N THR A 127 -2.81 11.21 -15.60
CA THR A 127 -1.58 11.11 -16.41
C THR A 127 -1.20 12.51 -16.87
N MET A 128 0.04 12.93 -16.59
CA MET A 128 0.58 14.22 -17.01
C MET A 128 2.07 14.09 -17.35
N GLY A 129 2.39 14.04 -18.64
CA GLY A 129 3.76 13.74 -19.08
C GLY A 129 4.20 12.37 -18.55
N ASP A 130 5.32 12.33 -17.83
CA ASP A 130 5.85 11.12 -17.20
C ASP A 130 5.23 10.83 -15.81
N TYR A 131 4.37 11.72 -15.30
CA TYR A 131 3.68 11.52 -14.03
C TYR A 131 2.41 10.70 -14.23
N ASN A 132 2.30 9.59 -13.50
CA ASN A 132 1.08 8.80 -13.37
C ASN A 132 0.69 8.71 -11.89
N GLY A 133 -0.52 9.18 -11.57
CA GLY A 133 -1.12 9.10 -10.24
C GLY A 133 -2.44 8.34 -10.32
N MET A 134 -2.54 7.23 -9.62
CA MET A 134 -3.73 6.38 -9.62
C MET A 134 -4.13 6.09 -8.18
N TYR A 135 -5.34 6.49 -7.82
CA TYR A 135 -5.86 6.40 -6.46
C TYR A 135 -7.20 5.68 -6.44
N MET A 136 -7.37 4.79 -5.47
CA MET A 136 -8.65 4.18 -5.15
C MET A 136 -9.00 4.47 -3.69
N ASN A 137 -10.12 5.15 -3.47
CA ASN A 137 -10.63 5.44 -2.14
C ASN A 137 -11.72 4.44 -1.78
N LEU A 138 -11.56 3.80 -0.64
CA LEU A 138 -12.44 2.78 -0.10
C LEU A 138 -13.04 3.26 1.22
N SER A 139 -14.25 2.79 1.49
CA SER A 139 -14.96 2.96 2.75
C SER A 139 -15.31 1.59 3.31
N SER A 140 -15.03 1.33 4.59
CA SER A 140 -15.24 0.02 5.22
C SER A 140 -15.90 0.12 6.59
N ASN A 141 -16.53 -0.98 7.01
CA ASN A 141 -17.30 -1.05 8.26
C ASN A 141 -16.43 -1.53 9.43
N VAL A 142 -15.41 -2.33 9.13
CA VAL A 142 -14.53 -2.94 10.14
C VAL A 142 -13.10 -2.80 9.66
N LEU A 143 -12.23 -2.38 10.56
CA LEU A 143 -10.79 -2.37 10.37
C LEU A 143 -10.11 -3.13 11.51
N THR A 144 -9.13 -3.96 11.18
CA THR A 144 -8.26 -4.65 12.14
C THR A 144 -6.81 -4.34 11.77
N ILE A 145 -6.01 -3.86 12.73
CA ILE A 145 -4.60 -3.53 12.51
C ILE A 145 -3.76 -4.45 13.41
N ASP A 146 -2.97 -5.32 12.80
CA ASP A 146 -2.11 -6.30 13.48
C ASP A 146 -2.87 -7.12 14.54
N GLY A 147 -4.11 -7.51 14.22
CA GLY A 147 -5.01 -8.26 15.11
C GLY A 147 -5.83 -7.40 16.07
N LEU A 148 -5.53 -6.10 16.23
CA LEU A 148 -6.38 -5.18 17.00
C LEU A 148 -7.58 -4.77 16.16
N LYS A 149 -8.75 -5.34 16.48
CA LYS A 149 -10.02 -4.97 15.85
C LYS A 149 -10.49 -3.63 16.40
N ILE A 150 -10.73 -2.68 15.51
CA ILE A 150 -11.34 -1.40 15.85
C ILE A 150 -12.84 -1.59 15.59
N GLU A 151 -13.55 -1.91 16.67
CA GLU A 151 -15.01 -2.10 16.64
C GLU A 151 -15.74 -0.79 16.93
N HIS A 152 -16.98 -0.74 16.43
CA HIS A 152 -18.03 0.14 16.89
C HIS A 152 -19.00 -0.61 17.79
#